data_AF-A0A1B6NTX6-F1
#
_entry.id   AF-A0A1B6NTX6-F1
#
_cell.length_a   1.000
_cell.length_b   1.000
_cell.length_c   1.000
_cell.angle_alpha   90.00
_cell.angle_beta   90.00
_cell.angle_gamma   90.00
#
_symmetry.space_group_name_H-M   'P 1'
#
loop_
_entity.id
_entity.type
_entity.pdbx_description
1 polymer ?
#
loop_
_entity_poly.entity_id
_entity_poly.type
_entity_poly.pdbx_seq_one_letter_code
_entity_poly.pdbx_strand_id
1 'polypeptide(L)'
;MSPEVFVEILREAMFMVIVLVSAVIVPSLIVGLVVAVFQAATSINEQTMSFLPRLLVTLLALELGWQLVGATAYGLYFQNG
;
A
#
# COMPACT_ATOMS: atom_id res chain seq x y z
N MET A 1 20.87 0.43 -26.60
CA MET A 1 20.44 -0.27 -25.36
C MET A 1 20.34 -1.74 -25.70
N SER A 2 20.93 -2.62 -24.91
CA SER A 2 20.85 -4.06 -25.18
C SER A 2 19.49 -4.61 -24.69
N PRO A 3 18.94 -5.67 -25.31
CA PRO A 3 17.66 -6.25 -24.90
C PRO A 3 17.61 -6.67 -23.42
N GLU A 4 18.74 -7.07 -22.86
CA GLU A 4 18.87 -7.51 -21.47
C GLU A 4 18.64 -6.35 -20.50
N VAL A 5 19.18 -5.16 -20.80
CA VAL A 5 18.97 -3.95 -20.00
C VAL A 5 17.50 -3.52 -20.01
N PHE A 6 16.81 -3.69 -21.13
CA PHE A 6 15.38 -3.38 -21.22
C PHE A 6 14.53 -4.31 -20.32
N VAL A 7 14.83 -5.61 -20.34
CA VAL A 7 14.14 -6.59 -19.49
C VAL A 7 14.38 -6.32 -18.01
N GLU A 8 15.59 -5.90 -17.63
CA GLU A 8 15.90 -5.59 -16.23
C GLU A 8 15.11 -4.37 -15.73
N ILE A 9 15.05 -3.29 -16.52
CA ILE A 9 14.25 -2.10 -16.18
C ILE A 9 12.77 -2.47 -16.00
N LEU A 10 12.22 -3.33 -16.88
CA LEU A 10 10.84 -3.80 -16.73
C LEU A 10 10.63 -4.61 -15.46
N ARG A 11 11.58 -5.49 -15.11
CA ARG A 11 11.53 -6.27 -13.86
C ARG A 11 11.52 -5.34 -12.65
N GLU A 12 12.43 -4.37 -12.60
CA GLU A 12 12.51 -3.41 -11.50
C GLU A 12 11.24 -2.57 -11.38
N ALA A 13 10.71 -2.08 -12.51
CA ALA A 13 9.47 -1.30 -12.54
C ALA A 13 8.28 -2.13 -12.03
N MET A 14 8.15 -3.39 -12.48
CA MET A 14 7.09 -4.29 -12.01
C MET A 14 7.22 -4.61 -10.53
N PHE A 15 8.44 -4.86 -10.05
CA PHE A 15 8.70 -5.08 -8.64
C PHE A 15 8.32 -3.86 -7.80
N MET A 16 8.66 -2.65 -8.27
CA MET A 16 8.28 -1.40 -7.60
C MET A 16 6.75 -1.25 -7.52
N VAL A 17 6.03 -1.53 -8.61
CA VAL A 17 4.55 -1.51 -8.60
C VAL A 17 3.99 -2.50 -7.59
N ILE A 18 4.51 -3.73 -7.56
CA ILE A 18 4.06 -4.76 -6.61
C ILE A 18 4.24 -4.26 -5.18
N VAL A 19 5.43 -3.74 -4.85
CA VAL A 19 5.73 -3.25 -3.49
C VAL A 19 4.78 -2.10 -3.10
N LEU A 20 4.57 -1.12 -3.99
CA LEU A 20 3.69 0.02 -3.73
C LEU A 20 2.23 -0.42 -3.52
N VAL A 21 1.72 -1.30 -4.40
CA VAL A 21 0.36 -1.82 -4.29
C VAL A 21 0.20 -2.65 -3.02
N SER A 22 1.14 -3.54 -2.72
CA SER A 22 1.11 -4.38 -1.51
C SER A 22 1.12 -3.54 -0.22
N ALA A 23 1.92 -2.47 -0.17
CA ALA A 23 2.00 -1.59 1.00
C ALA A 23 0.65 -0.94 1.35
N VAL A 24 -0.20 -0.66 0.34
CA VAL A 24 -1.52 -0.05 0.54
C VAL A 24 -2.62 -1.11 0.72
N ILE A 25 -2.61 -2.16 -0.10
CA ILE A 25 -3.70 -3.15 -0.14
C ILE A 25 -3.63 -4.13 1.04
N VAL A 26 -2.44 -4.60 1.43
CA VAL A 26 -2.32 -5.64 2.47
C VAL A 26 -2.91 -5.19 3.82
N PRO A 27 -2.60 -3.98 4.35
CA PRO A 27 -3.24 -3.50 5.57
C PRO A 27 -4.76 -3.40 5.47
N SER A 28 -5.27 -2.90 4.34
CA SER A 28 -6.71 -2.77 4.08
C SER A 28 -7.41 -4.14 4.03
N LEU A 29 -6.76 -5.15 3.44
CA LEU A 29 -7.25 -6.53 3.42
C LEU A 29 -7.31 -7.15 4.82
N ILE A 30 -6.28 -6.95 5.64
CA ILE A 30 -6.26 -7.47 7.02
C ILE A 30 -7.44 -6.91 7.81
N VAL A 31 -7.65 -5.60 7.77
CA VAL A 31 -8.78 -4.97 8.47
C VAL A 31 -10.12 -5.40 7.86
N GLY A 32 -10.20 -5.50 6.54
CA GLY A 32 -11.38 -6.02 5.84
C GLY A 32 -11.75 -7.43 6.28
N LEU A 33 -10.76 -8.31 6.48
CA LEU A 33 -10.95 -9.67 6.98
C LEU A 33 -11.44 -9.68 8.42
N VAL A 34 -10.82 -8.91 9.31
CA VAL A 34 -11.24 -8.80 10.73
C VAL A 34 -12.70 -8.35 10.82
N VAL A 35 -13.06 -7.32 10.05
CA VAL A 35 -14.41 -6.76 10.02
C VAL A 35 -15.42 -7.73 9.40
N ALA A 36 -15.02 -8.53 8.40
CA ALA A 36 -15.87 -9.58 7.82
C ALA A 36 -16.15 -10.71 8.83
N VAL A 37 -15.14 -11.14 9.59
CA VAL A 37 -15.31 -12.14 10.66
C VAL A 37 -16.25 -11.61 11.75
N PHE A 38 -16.08 -10.34 12.15
CA PHE A 38 -16.96 -9.72 13.16
C PHE A 38 -18.42 -9.64 12.70
N GLN A 39 -18.65 -9.23 11.44
CA GLN A 39 -19.98 -9.20 10.84
C GLN A 39 -20.61 -10.59 10.80
N ALA A 40 -19.85 -11.62 10.40
CA ALA A 40 -20.32 -13.00 10.38
C ALA A 40 -20.65 -13.52 11.79
N ALA A 41 -19.80 -13.24 12.79
CA ALA A 41 -19.99 -13.69 14.16
C ALA A 41 -21.21 -13.04 14.86
N THR A 42 -21.53 -11.79 14.51
CA THR A 42 -22.65 -11.04 15.10
C THR A 42 -23.91 -11.03 14.24
N SER A 43 -23.87 -11.65 13.06
CA SER A 43 -24.93 -11.60 12.04
C SER A 43 -25.34 -10.17 11.61
N ILE A 44 -24.45 -9.19 11.83
CA ILE A 44 -24.62 -7.81 11.36
C ILE A 44 -24.12 -7.75 9.92
N ASN A 45 -24.98 -7.42 8.96
CA ASN A 45 -24.62 -7.29 7.54
C ASN A 45 -24.87 -5.86 7.04
N GLU A 46 -24.18 -4.91 7.67
CA GLU A 46 -24.25 -3.48 7.32
C GLU A 46 -23.08 -3.13 6.39
N GLN A 47 -23.39 -2.79 5.13
CA GLN A 47 -22.35 -2.55 4.11
C GLN A 47 -21.34 -1.47 4.52
N THR A 48 -21.78 -0.43 5.24
CA THR A 48 -20.97 0.69 5.72
C THR A 48 -19.92 0.27 6.74
N MET A 49 -20.22 -0.70 7.61
CA MET A 49 -19.30 -1.26 8.61
C MET A 49 -18.08 -1.87 7.94
N SER A 50 -18.25 -2.45 6.75
CA SER A 50 -17.15 -3.03 6.00
C SER A 50 -16.34 -1.98 5.22
N PHE A 51 -17.01 -0.94 4.72
CA PHE A 51 -16.39 0.09 3.88
C PHE A 51 -15.51 1.06 4.67
N LEU A 52 -16.05 1.64 5.76
CA LEU A 52 -15.39 2.75 6.45
C LEU A 52 -14.03 2.37 7.06
N PRO A 53 -13.86 1.23 7.76
CA PRO A 53 -12.56 0.85 8.32
C PRO A 53 -11.50 0.63 7.22
N ARG A 54 -11.89 0.01 6.10
CA ARG A 54 -10.98 -0.21 4.96
C ARG A 54 -10.54 1.12 4.34
N LEU A 55 -11.45 2.09 4.21
CA LEU A 55 -11.13 3.42 3.71
C LEU A 55 -10.11 4.12 4.61
N LEU A 56 -10.35 4.15 5.92
CA LEU A 56 -9.45 4.82 6.87
C LEU A 56 -8.05 4.21 6.84
N VAL A 57 -7.95 2.88 6.80
CA VAL A 57 -6.66 2.17 6.74
C VAL A 57 -5.92 2.48 5.43
N THR A 58 -6.63 2.50 4.30
CA THR A 58 -6.03 2.87 3.01
C THR A 58 -5.51 4.31 3.04
N LEU A 59 -6.25 5.26 3.60
CA LEU A 59 -5.82 6.65 3.72
C LEU A 59 -4.58 6.79 4.61
N LEU A 60 -4.55 6.11 5.75
CA LEU A 60 -3.37 6.08 6.64
C LEU A 60 -2.16 5.44 5.96
N ALA A 61 -2.34 4.36 5.21
CA ALA A 61 -1.26 3.72 4.46
C ALA A 61 -0.66 4.67 3.40
N LEU A 62 -1.50 5.47 2.74
CA LEU A 62 -1.04 6.49 1.78
C LEU A 62 -0.29 7.64 2.46
N GLU A 63 -0.76 8.10 3.62
CA GLU A 63 -0.08 9.13 4.41
C GLU A 63 1.32 8.66 4.84
N LEU A 64 1.42 7.45 5.38
CA LEU A 64 2.71 6.85 5.77
C LEU A 64 3.61 6.62 4.57
N GLY A 65 3.06 6.16 3.45
CA GLY A 65 3.81 6.00 2.19
C GLY A 65 4.43 7.32 1.71
N TRP A 66 3.65 8.41 1.74
CA TRP A 66 4.13 9.74 1.42
C TRP A 66 5.26 10.20 2.35
N GLN A 67 5.12 9.99 3.67
CA GLN A 67 6.15 10.35 4.65
C GLN A 67 7.46 9.59 4.40
N LEU A 68 7.40 8.30 4.12
CA LEU A 68 8.57 7.47 3.83
C LEU A 68 9.29 7.91 2.55
N VAL A 69 8.54 8.15 1.47
CA VAL A 69 9.11 8.64 0.20
C VAL A 69 9.74 10.02 0.43
N GLY A 70 9.05 10.93 1.13
CA GLY A 70 9.57 12.24 1.49
C GLY A 70 10.89 12.14 2.27
N ALA A 71 10.96 11.29 3.29
CA ALA A 71 12.17 11.08 4.08
C ALA A 71 13.36 10.60 3.23
N THR A 72 13.13 9.66 2.30
CA THR A 72 14.18 9.21 1.37
C THR A 72 14.63 10.30 0.41
N ALA A 73 13.69 11.10 -0.13
CA ALA A 73 14.00 12.20 -1.02
C ALA A 73 14.84 13.28 -0.31
N TYR A 74 14.40 13.74 0.85
CA TYR A 74 15.15 14.72 1.65
C TYR A 74 16.55 14.21 2.02
N GLY A 75 16.68 12.93 2.41
CA GLY A 75 17.98 12.33 2.70
C GLY A 75 18.96 12.36 1.53
N LEU A 76 18.48 12.12 0.31
CA LEU A 76 19.28 12.21 -0.92
C LEU A 76 19.69 13.65 -1.26
N TYR A 77 18.82 14.63 -1.01
CA TYR A 77 19.15 16.05 -1.23
C TYR A 77 20.28 16.54 -0.30
N PHE A 78 20.31 16.11 0.96
CA PHE A 78 21.36 16.53 1.92
C PHE A 78 22.68 15.75 1.78
N GLN A 79 22.68 14.54 1.22
CA GLN A 79 23.92 13.79 0.95
C GLN A 79 24.70 14.27 -0.28
N ASN A 80 24.02 14.87 -1.26
CA ASN A 80 24.62 15.35 -2.51
C ASN A 80 24.90 16.87 -2.53
N GLY A 81 24.76 17.54 -1.38
CA GLY A 81 24.97 18.99 -1.19
C GLY A 81 26.16 19.32 -0.33
#